data_AF-A0A2S3QM32-F1
#
_entry.id   AF-A0A2S3QM32-F1
#
_cell.length_a   1.000
_cell.length_b   1.000
_cell.length_c   1.000
_cell.angle_alpha   90.00
_cell.angle_beta   90.00
_cell.angle_gamma   90.00
#
_symmetry.space_group_name_H-M   'P 1'
#
loop_
_entity.id
_entity.type
_entity.pdbx_description
1 polymer ?
#
loop_
_entity_poly.entity_id
_entity_poly.type
_entity_poly.pdbx_seq_one_letter_code
_entity_poly.pdbx_strand_id
1 'polypeptide(L)'
;MILRLDKENYDLWLTYSWSANNHGLCGHTYEVIDYYLFLKDYMRVGILLCEDIDWPTFRDSVVGKYIISNEELLQLEKDTIFVNRPNLVHANNILFTDGGAKSLMGKHILAQKIFHFACGDKELQDNDKDNVYILQDARIYRDCKNAIDYKKRINFDRLKKPAKSNRCNLLYGTKNCRNIPDQMYLDLLNQYDGKFMCLTNRENRPVERLDGLSDRFVFPEMPVPDLFEKFDRYIYTPVPRKFDCSPRMIAECKFFEKEVVYYNIDYWDEDKGLYWRKWDIDNDFESIFLKEGDPILEILGEHIGL
;
A
#
# COMPACT_ATOMS: atom_id res chain seq x y z
N MET A 1 20.93 11.48 11.64
CA MET A 1 20.83 10.30 12.52
C MET A 1 21.28 9.05 11.76
N ILE A 2 22.07 8.19 12.41
CA ILE A 2 22.54 6.90 11.88
C ILE A 2 21.76 5.81 12.61
N LEU A 3 21.09 4.94 11.86
CA LEU A 3 20.39 3.77 12.37
C LEU A 3 21.16 2.50 12.00
N ARG A 4 21.46 1.67 12.99
CA ARG A 4 22.01 0.33 12.79
C ARG A 4 20.93 -0.67 13.17
N LEU A 5 20.42 -1.37 12.19
CA LEU A 5 19.45 -2.44 12.40
C LEU A 5 20.16 -3.70 12.88
N ASP A 6 19.46 -4.50 13.67
CA ASP A 6 19.96 -5.78 14.17
C ASP A 6 20.10 -6.76 13.00
N LYS A 7 21.31 -7.32 12.87
CA LYS A 7 21.70 -8.24 11.80
C LYS A 7 21.88 -9.67 12.29
N GLU A 8 21.92 -9.88 13.61
CA GLU A 8 22.12 -11.18 14.22
C GLU A 8 20.79 -11.89 14.38
N ASN A 9 19.74 -11.14 14.71
CA ASN A 9 18.41 -11.68 14.96
C ASN A 9 17.46 -11.61 13.75
N TYR A 10 17.78 -10.84 12.71
CA TYR A 10 16.92 -10.66 11.54
C TYR A 10 17.65 -10.92 10.22
N ASP A 11 17.00 -11.70 9.37
CA ASP A 11 17.46 -12.04 8.03
C ASP A 11 17.06 -10.93 7.03
N LEU A 12 15.86 -10.37 7.22
CA LEU A 12 15.28 -9.34 6.34
C LEU A 12 14.57 -8.26 7.15
N TRP A 13 14.76 -7.00 6.75
CA TRP A 13 13.97 -5.86 7.23
C TRP A 13 12.95 -5.42 6.18
N LEU A 14 11.69 -5.29 6.58
CA LEU A 14 10.62 -4.75 5.73
C LEU A 14 10.41 -3.27 6.04
N THR A 15 10.26 -2.47 4.99
CA THR A 15 9.97 -1.04 5.13
C THR A 15 9.26 -0.51 3.88
N TYR A 16 9.03 0.80 3.83
CA TYR A 16 8.71 1.54 2.62
C TYR A 16 9.49 2.86 2.64
N SER A 17 9.62 3.48 1.48
CA SER A 17 10.46 4.64 1.26
C SER A 17 9.90 5.85 2.01
N TRP A 18 10.79 6.64 2.64
CA TRP A 18 10.43 7.85 3.37
C TRP A 18 11.12 9.07 2.77
N SER A 19 10.47 10.23 2.87
CA SER A 19 11.01 11.52 2.42
C SER A 19 11.06 12.51 3.59
N ALA A 20 11.28 13.80 3.31
CA ALA A 20 11.09 14.86 4.31
C ALA A 20 9.61 15.08 4.68
N ASN A 21 8.68 14.68 3.79
CA ASN A 21 7.25 14.77 4.03
C ASN A 21 6.75 13.58 4.85
N ASN A 22 5.71 13.82 5.67
CA ASN A 22 5.03 12.78 6.42
C ASN A 22 3.87 12.18 5.63
N HIS A 23 3.88 10.86 5.50
CA HIS A 23 2.77 10.11 4.88
C HIS A 23 1.84 9.46 5.91
N GLY A 24 2.26 9.36 7.18
CA GLY A 24 1.52 8.64 8.22
C GLY A 24 1.15 7.21 7.81
N LEU A 25 0.02 6.72 8.32
CA LEU A 25 -0.54 5.44 7.86
C LEU A 25 -0.98 5.54 6.40
N CYS A 26 -0.44 4.66 5.55
CA CYS A 26 -0.77 4.63 4.12
C CYS A 26 -0.88 3.20 3.58
N GLY A 27 -1.16 3.07 2.28
CA GLY A 27 -1.24 1.76 1.59
C GLY A 27 0.01 0.90 1.78
N HIS A 28 1.20 1.52 1.71
CA HIS A 28 2.47 0.82 1.89
C HIS A 28 2.67 0.27 3.31
N THR A 29 2.06 0.90 4.32
CA THR A 29 2.05 0.34 5.69
C THR A 29 1.37 -1.03 5.71
N TYR A 30 0.25 -1.19 5.02
CA TYR A 30 -0.46 -2.46 4.92
C TYR A 30 0.29 -3.50 4.08
N GLU A 31 1.09 -3.06 3.10
CA GLU A 31 1.97 -3.96 2.37
C GLU A 31 3.09 -4.49 3.26
N VAL A 32 3.71 -3.66 4.10
CA VAL A 32 4.67 -4.14 5.12
C VAL A 32 4.03 -5.16 6.05
N ILE A 33 2.81 -4.91 6.54
CA ILE A 33 2.11 -5.83 7.44
C ILE A 33 1.80 -7.16 6.75
N ASP A 34 1.27 -7.13 5.52
CA ASP A 34 0.95 -8.35 4.75
C ASP A 34 2.16 -9.28 4.60
N TYR A 35 3.30 -8.70 4.19
CA TYR A 35 4.53 -9.46 3.96
C TYR A 35 5.19 -9.87 5.27
N TYR A 36 5.10 -9.07 6.34
CA TYR A 36 5.58 -9.52 7.66
C TYR A 36 4.80 -10.74 8.14
N LEU A 37 3.46 -10.66 8.12
CA LEU A 37 2.60 -11.75 8.59
C LEU A 37 2.79 -13.03 7.78
N PHE A 38 3.19 -12.92 6.51
CA PHE A 38 3.51 -14.06 5.66
C PHE A 38 4.95 -14.58 5.88
N LEU A 39 5.96 -13.71 5.79
CA LEU A 39 7.37 -14.10 5.75
C LEU A 39 7.91 -14.53 7.13
N LYS A 40 7.34 -14.04 8.23
CA LYS A 40 7.79 -14.39 9.60
C LYS A 40 7.76 -15.89 9.89
N ASP A 41 6.93 -16.64 9.17
CA ASP A 41 6.79 -18.09 9.33
C ASP A 41 7.89 -18.87 8.58
N TYR A 42 8.70 -18.19 7.75
CA TYR A 42 9.75 -18.78 6.91
C TYR A 42 11.14 -18.23 7.19
N MET A 43 11.25 -17.01 7.72
CA MET A 43 12.52 -16.35 8.04
C MET A 43 12.35 -15.33 9.17
N ARG A 44 13.46 -14.86 9.74
CA ARG A 44 13.41 -13.87 10.83
C ARG A 44 13.27 -12.47 10.23
N VAL A 45 12.09 -11.87 10.38
CA VAL A 45 11.74 -10.61 9.72
C VAL A 45 11.55 -9.49 10.73
N GLY A 46 12.23 -8.36 10.50
CA GLY A 46 12.02 -7.13 11.24
C GLY A 46 11.23 -6.12 10.42
N ILE A 47 10.57 -5.17 11.07
CA ILE A 47 9.91 -4.03 10.43
C ILE A 47 10.61 -2.74 10.82
N LEU A 48 10.90 -1.89 9.84
CA LEU A 48 11.34 -0.52 10.05
C LEU A 48 10.26 0.45 9.54
N LEU A 49 9.72 1.28 10.43
CA LEU A 49 8.79 2.35 10.09
C LEU A 49 9.46 3.72 10.30
N CYS A 50 9.55 4.47 9.20
CA CYS A 50 10.28 5.73 9.14
C CYS A 50 9.41 6.99 9.10
N GLU A 51 8.11 6.86 9.36
CA GLU A 51 7.14 7.95 9.37
C GLU A 51 6.76 8.36 10.81
N ASP A 52 5.94 9.40 10.96
CA ASP A 52 5.44 9.83 12.28
C ASP A 52 4.29 8.91 12.72
N ILE A 53 4.61 7.64 12.94
CA ILE A 53 3.73 6.57 13.42
C ILE A 53 4.36 6.02 14.70
N ASP A 54 3.54 5.82 15.72
CA ASP A 54 3.94 5.14 16.95
C ASP A 54 3.27 3.77 17.07
N TRP A 55 3.70 2.98 18.07
CA TRP A 55 3.14 1.65 18.30
C TRP A 55 1.62 1.67 18.51
N PRO A 56 1.01 2.54 19.35
CA PRO A 56 -0.44 2.61 19.48
C PRO A 56 -1.17 2.77 18.14
N THR A 57 -0.73 3.71 17.30
CA THR A 57 -1.32 3.96 15.98
C THR A 57 -1.16 2.76 15.06
N PHE A 58 0.04 2.16 15.04
CA PHE A 58 0.32 0.99 14.21
C PHE A 58 -0.50 -0.23 14.68
N ARG A 59 -0.51 -0.51 15.98
CA ARG A 59 -1.29 -1.57 16.62
C ARG A 59 -2.77 -1.47 16.27
N ASP A 60 -3.36 -0.29 16.38
CA ASP A 60 -4.78 -0.09 16.09
C ASP A 60 -5.08 -0.33 14.60
N SER A 61 -4.16 0.05 13.70
CA SER A 61 -4.29 -0.25 12.27
C SER A 61 -4.22 -1.76 11.96
N VAL A 62 -3.36 -2.49 12.68
CA VAL A 62 -3.23 -3.95 12.53
C VAL A 62 -4.46 -4.65 13.08
N VAL A 63 -4.83 -4.38 14.33
CA VAL A 63 -5.98 -4.99 15.00
C VAL A 63 -7.28 -4.63 14.29
N GLY A 64 -7.41 -3.45 13.70
CA GLY A 64 -8.59 -3.05 12.95
C GLY A 64 -8.80 -3.82 11.64
N LYS A 65 -7.72 -4.34 11.02
CA LYS A 65 -7.77 -4.91 9.66
C LYS A 65 -7.45 -6.40 9.59
N TYR A 66 -6.61 -6.92 10.47
CA TYR A 66 -6.08 -8.28 10.38
C TYR A 66 -6.58 -9.20 11.48
N ILE A 67 -6.84 -10.46 11.12
CA ILE A 67 -6.95 -11.58 12.04
C ILE A 67 -5.54 -11.81 12.59
N ILE A 68 -5.35 -11.59 13.89
CA ILE A 68 -4.05 -11.70 14.56
C ILE A 68 -4.25 -12.12 16.01
N SER A 69 -3.43 -13.05 16.49
CA SER A 69 -3.44 -13.48 17.90
C SER A 69 -2.71 -12.46 18.78
N ASN A 70 -2.93 -12.53 20.10
CA ASN A 70 -2.19 -11.69 21.05
C ASN A 70 -0.68 -11.99 21.02
N GLU A 71 -0.30 -13.25 20.83
CA GLU A 71 1.11 -13.66 20.75
C GLU A 71 1.78 -13.09 19.49
N GLU A 72 1.11 -13.17 18.35
CA GLU A 72 1.59 -12.56 17.10
C GLU A 72 1.69 -11.04 17.22
N LEU A 73 0.74 -10.39 17.91
CA LEU A 73 0.79 -8.95 18.12
C LEU A 73 1.94 -8.52 19.03
N LEU A 74 2.22 -9.29 20.09
CA LEU A 74 3.39 -9.07 20.95
C LEU A 74 4.71 -9.30 20.21
N GLN A 75 4.74 -10.26 19.30
CA GLN A 75 5.91 -10.50 18.45
C GLN A 75 6.11 -9.36 17.45
N LEU A 76 5.03 -8.91 16.80
CA LEU A 76 5.04 -7.75 15.91
C LEU A 76 5.56 -6.50 16.60
N GLU A 77 5.19 -6.26 17.86
CA GLU A 77 5.69 -5.14 18.66
C GLU A 77 7.22 -5.19 18.82
N LYS A 78 7.75 -6.37 19.15
CA LYS A 78 9.18 -6.59 19.34
C LYS A 78 9.97 -6.47 18.04
N ASP A 79 9.37 -6.88 16.93
CA ASP A 79 10.00 -6.89 15.61
C ASP A 79 9.93 -5.54 14.90
N THR A 80 9.18 -4.57 15.45
CA THR A 80 8.96 -3.26 14.82
C THR A 80 9.83 -2.17 15.46
N ILE A 81 10.59 -1.47 14.63
CA ILE A 81 11.38 -0.30 15.01
C ILE A 81 10.75 0.96 14.39
N PHE A 82 10.42 1.94 15.24
CA PHE A 82 9.92 3.25 14.84
C PHE A 82 11.04 4.29 14.93
N VAL A 83 11.42 4.88 13.81
CA VAL A 83 12.52 5.85 13.76
C VAL A 83 12.20 6.96 12.79
N ASN A 84 12.13 8.20 13.26
CA ASN A 84 11.79 9.34 12.39
C ASN A 84 12.89 9.61 11.34
N ARG A 85 12.64 9.19 10.09
CA ARG A 85 13.37 9.56 8.86
C ARG A 85 14.91 9.54 9.00
N PRO A 86 15.53 8.38 9.28
CA PRO A 86 16.99 8.28 9.35
C PRO A 86 17.65 8.70 8.03
N ASN A 87 18.82 9.30 8.11
CA ASN A 87 19.61 9.68 6.92
C ASN A 87 20.54 8.56 6.47
N LEU A 88 20.91 7.66 7.39
CA LEU A 88 21.72 6.50 7.11
C LEU A 88 21.12 5.30 7.84
N VAL A 89 20.87 4.23 7.09
CA VAL A 89 20.41 2.95 7.62
C VAL A 89 21.42 1.89 7.24
N HIS A 90 21.91 1.14 8.24
CA HIS A 90 22.79 0.00 8.05
C HIS A 90 22.05 -1.27 8.45
N ALA A 91 21.82 -2.18 7.49
CA ALA A 91 21.03 -3.40 7.66
C ALA A 91 21.77 -4.61 7.09
N ASN A 92 21.27 -5.82 7.35
CA ASN A 92 21.72 -7.02 6.63
C ASN A 92 21.10 -7.03 5.23
N ASN A 93 19.81 -7.34 5.15
CA ASN A 93 19.00 -7.21 3.93
C ASN A 93 17.77 -6.36 4.22
N ILE A 94 17.25 -5.68 3.20
CA ILE A 94 16.08 -4.81 3.33
C ILE A 94 15.19 -4.89 2.09
N LEU A 95 13.88 -5.00 2.29
CA LEU A 95 12.87 -4.94 1.24
C LEU A 95 11.99 -3.70 1.46
N PHE A 96 12.02 -2.81 0.49
CA PHE A 96 11.09 -1.70 0.35
C PHE A 96 9.84 -2.22 -0.35
N THR A 97 8.72 -2.21 0.36
CA THR A 97 7.40 -2.61 -0.16
C THR A 97 6.82 -1.59 -1.13
N ASP A 98 7.48 -0.46 -1.32
CA ASP A 98 7.18 0.52 -2.34
C ASP A 98 8.39 0.75 -3.26
N GLY A 99 8.13 1.49 -4.33
CA GLY A 99 9.12 1.79 -5.35
C GLY A 99 9.67 3.21 -5.29
N GLY A 100 9.60 3.86 -4.12
CA GLY A 100 9.88 5.29 -3.96
C GLY A 100 11.37 5.65 -3.96
N ALA A 101 12.12 5.31 -5.01
CA ALA A 101 13.55 5.65 -5.12
C ALA A 101 13.82 7.16 -4.90
N LYS A 102 13.01 8.03 -5.53
CA LYS A 102 13.07 9.49 -5.33
C LYS A 102 12.82 9.93 -3.89
N SER A 103 11.93 9.24 -3.18
CA SER A 103 11.64 9.57 -1.78
C SER A 103 12.89 9.39 -0.92
N LEU A 104 13.73 8.42 -1.24
CA LEU A 104 15.00 8.15 -0.56
C LEU A 104 16.16 9.04 -1.01
N MET A 105 15.94 10.06 -1.85
CA MET A 105 17.00 10.97 -2.28
C MET A 105 17.67 11.63 -1.07
N GLY A 106 19.01 11.55 -1.01
CA GLY A 106 19.80 12.03 0.12
C GLY A 106 19.79 11.12 1.36
N LYS A 107 19.19 9.93 1.27
CA LYS A 107 19.27 8.87 2.28
C LYS A 107 20.30 7.82 1.83
N HIS A 108 21.02 7.25 2.79
CA HIS A 108 22.03 6.22 2.54
C HIS A 108 21.60 4.89 3.13
N ILE A 109 21.30 3.93 2.27
CA ILE A 109 20.95 2.57 2.67
C ILE A 109 22.16 1.66 2.42
N LEU A 110 22.78 1.19 3.49
CA LEU A 110 23.92 0.29 3.48
C LEU A 110 23.45 -1.10 3.89
N ALA A 111 23.10 -1.93 2.91
CA ALA A 111 22.65 -3.31 3.10
C ALA A 111 23.37 -4.25 2.12
N GLN A 112 23.52 -5.52 2.49
CA GLN A 112 24.07 -6.57 1.65
C GLN A 112 23.19 -6.81 0.43
N LYS A 113 21.87 -6.85 0.63
CA LYS A 113 20.85 -6.92 -0.43
C LYS A 113 19.74 -5.90 -0.18
N ILE A 114 19.33 -5.21 -1.23
CA ILE A 114 18.22 -4.26 -1.22
C ILE A 114 17.21 -4.72 -2.25
N PHE A 115 15.97 -4.92 -1.83
CA PHE A 115 14.87 -5.28 -2.71
C PHE A 115 13.87 -4.12 -2.75
N HIS A 116 13.28 -3.86 -3.91
CA HIS A 116 12.20 -2.89 -4.08
C HIS A 116 11.02 -3.54 -4.81
N PHE A 117 9.79 -3.36 -4.31
CA PHE A 117 8.62 -3.53 -5.17
C PHE A 117 8.52 -2.32 -6.10
N ALA A 118 8.46 -2.54 -7.41
CA ALA A 118 8.28 -1.44 -8.35
C ALA A 118 6.92 -0.73 -8.12
N CYS A 119 6.95 0.59 -7.96
CA CYS A 119 5.75 1.41 -7.89
C CYS A 119 5.98 2.80 -8.48
N GLY A 120 5.77 2.92 -9.80
CA GLY A 120 5.60 4.19 -10.52
C GLY A 120 6.80 5.13 -10.63
N ASP A 121 7.88 4.91 -9.88
CA ASP A 121 9.11 5.67 -10.06
C ASP A 121 9.96 5.08 -11.20
N LYS A 122 10.23 5.90 -12.20
CA LYS A 122 11.05 5.49 -13.35
C LYS A 122 12.51 5.29 -12.96
N GLU A 123 12.98 5.93 -11.89
CA GLU A 123 14.38 5.80 -11.44
C GLU A 123 14.76 4.37 -11.04
N LEU A 124 13.80 3.54 -10.62
CA LEU A 124 14.08 2.12 -10.37
C LEU A 124 14.44 1.35 -11.64
N GLN A 125 13.99 1.81 -12.80
CA GLN A 125 14.31 1.20 -14.09
C GLN A 125 15.74 1.53 -14.54
N ASP A 126 16.33 2.58 -13.97
CA ASP A 126 17.72 2.99 -14.23
C ASP A 126 18.70 2.36 -13.20
N ASN A 127 18.29 1.29 -12.50
CA ASN A 127 19.13 0.60 -11.53
C ASN A 127 20.43 0.08 -12.18
N ASP A 128 21.58 0.44 -11.60
CA ASP A 128 22.90 0.01 -12.03
C ASP A 128 23.65 -0.81 -10.95
N LYS A 129 23.06 -0.98 -9.77
CA LYS A 129 23.71 -1.60 -8.59
C LYS A 129 23.54 -3.11 -8.55
N ASP A 130 24.62 -3.83 -8.27
CA ASP A 130 24.63 -5.30 -8.22
C ASP A 130 23.87 -5.89 -7.02
N ASN A 131 23.77 -5.13 -5.93
CA ASN A 131 23.10 -5.56 -4.71
C ASN A 131 21.65 -5.07 -4.58
N VAL A 132 21.12 -4.42 -5.62
CA VAL A 132 19.74 -3.94 -5.67
C VAL A 132 18.94 -4.81 -6.64
N TYR A 133 17.78 -5.28 -6.21
CA TYR A 133 16.87 -6.16 -6.94
C TYR A 133 15.49 -5.51 -7.04
N ILE A 134 14.92 -5.52 -8.25
CA ILE A 134 13.66 -4.84 -8.54
C ILE A 134 12.58 -5.89 -8.81
N LEU A 135 11.71 -6.09 -7.83
CA LEU A 135 10.59 -7.00 -7.90
C LEU A 135 9.43 -6.29 -8.59
N GLN A 136 9.10 -6.68 -9.81
CA GLN A 136 8.19 -5.92 -10.68
C GLN A 136 7.32 -6.80 -11.55
N ASP A 137 6.12 -6.35 -11.87
CA ASP A 137 5.27 -7.02 -12.85
C ASP A 137 5.76 -6.72 -14.27
N ALA A 138 6.29 -7.73 -14.96
CA ALA A 138 6.85 -7.59 -16.32
C ALA A 138 5.81 -7.14 -17.37
N ARG A 139 4.52 -7.22 -17.06
CA ARG A 139 3.44 -6.70 -17.93
C ARG A 139 3.29 -5.18 -17.84
N ILE A 140 3.75 -4.58 -16.74
CA ILE A 140 3.65 -3.15 -16.44
C ILE A 140 4.98 -2.44 -16.74
N TYR A 141 6.08 -2.98 -16.21
CA TYR A 141 7.38 -2.34 -16.19
C TYR A 141 8.30 -2.89 -17.29
N ARG A 142 9.32 -2.10 -17.65
CA ARG A 142 10.34 -2.56 -18.61
C ARG A 142 11.39 -3.36 -17.85
N ASP A 143 12.04 -4.27 -18.53
CA ASP A 143 13.14 -5.00 -17.93
C ASP A 143 14.31 -4.06 -17.56
N CYS A 144 15.00 -4.35 -16.46
CA CYS A 144 16.18 -3.61 -16.00
C CYS A 144 17.15 -4.53 -15.25
N LYS A 145 18.31 -4.00 -14.84
CA LYS A 145 19.31 -4.80 -14.13
C LYS A 145 18.72 -5.34 -12.82
N ASN A 146 18.86 -6.66 -12.62
CA ASN A 146 18.32 -7.39 -11.47
C ASN A 146 16.79 -7.22 -11.31
N ALA A 147 16.06 -6.97 -12.39
CA ALA A 147 14.62 -7.08 -12.38
C ALA A 147 14.20 -8.55 -12.27
N ILE A 148 13.20 -8.81 -11.43
CA ILE A 148 12.61 -10.14 -11.23
C ILE A 148 11.11 -9.98 -11.40
N ASP A 149 10.51 -10.82 -12.25
CA ASP A 149 9.07 -10.80 -12.46
C ASP A 149 8.35 -11.23 -11.19
N TYR A 150 7.72 -10.25 -10.55
CA TYR A 150 6.99 -10.42 -9.30
C TYR A 150 5.90 -9.36 -9.20
N LYS A 151 4.64 -9.81 -9.31
CA LYS A 151 3.49 -8.94 -9.04
C LYS A 151 3.27 -8.84 -7.53
N LYS A 152 3.04 -7.63 -7.04
CA LYS A 152 2.74 -7.42 -5.61
C LYS A 152 1.40 -8.07 -5.24
N ARG A 153 1.45 -8.94 -4.23
CA ARG A 153 0.32 -9.71 -3.69
C ARG A 153 -0.17 -9.20 -2.34
N ILE A 154 -1.36 -9.63 -1.95
CA ILE A 154 -2.08 -9.24 -0.73
C ILE A 154 -2.38 -10.49 0.11
N ASN A 155 -2.15 -10.40 1.42
CA ASN A 155 -2.43 -11.51 2.35
C ASN A 155 -3.92 -11.53 2.76
N PHE A 156 -4.78 -11.92 1.80
CA PHE A 156 -6.24 -11.90 1.97
C PHE A 156 -6.73 -12.78 3.12
N ASP A 157 -6.10 -13.93 3.35
CA ASP A 157 -6.49 -14.89 4.39
C ASP A 157 -6.35 -14.33 5.81
N ARG A 158 -5.50 -13.31 5.97
CA ARG A 158 -5.32 -12.61 7.24
C ARG A 158 -6.24 -11.41 7.40
N LEU A 159 -7.06 -11.04 6.42
CA LEU A 159 -7.97 -9.89 6.55
C LEU A 159 -9.22 -10.25 7.35
N LYS A 160 -9.66 -9.35 8.24
CA LYS A 160 -10.93 -9.49 8.94
C LYS A 160 -12.09 -9.34 7.97
N LYS A 161 -12.99 -10.34 7.97
CA LYS A 161 -14.23 -10.26 7.20
C LYS A 161 -15.14 -9.18 7.81
N PRO A 162 -15.52 -8.14 7.05
CA PRO A 162 -16.39 -7.08 7.56
C PRO A 162 -17.81 -7.62 7.78
N ALA A 163 -18.52 -7.05 8.75
CA ALA A 163 -19.96 -7.16 8.81
C ALA A 163 -20.62 -6.58 7.54
N LYS A 164 -21.89 -6.98 7.30
CA LYS A 164 -22.65 -6.48 6.16
C LYS A 164 -22.82 -4.96 6.26
N SER A 165 -22.45 -4.27 5.19
CA SER A 165 -22.52 -2.80 5.15
C SER A 165 -23.91 -2.27 4.85
N ASN A 166 -24.17 -1.08 5.37
CA ASN A 166 -25.28 -0.24 4.93
C ASN A 166 -24.91 0.45 3.61
N ARG A 167 -25.92 0.81 2.81
CA ARG A 167 -25.75 1.48 1.51
C ARG A 167 -25.02 2.82 1.66
N CYS A 168 -23.80 2.90 1.16
CA CYS A 168 -22.93 4.07 1.23
C CYS A 168 -21.80 3.98 0.19
N ASN A 169 -21.57 5.09 -0.51
CA ASN A 169 -20.51 5.21 -1.50
C ASN A 169 -19.20 5.65 -0.82
N LEU A 170 -18.11 4.92 -1.02
CA LEU A 170 -16.78 5.34 -0.63
C LEU A 170 -16.12 6.13 -1.77
N LEU A 171 -15.53 7.26 -1.42
CA LEU A 171 -14.57 7.98 -2.22
C LEU A 171 -13.25 8.03 -1.46
N TYR A 172 -12.16 7.83 -2.18
CA TYR A 172 -10.81 7.99 -1.65
C TYR A 172 -10.05 8.89 -2.61
N GLY A 173 -9.46 9.96 -2.09
CA GLY A 173 -8.69 10.90 -2.89
C GLY A 173 -7.76 11.74 -2.04
N THR A 174 -6.61 12.10 -2.57
CA THR A 174 -5.67 13.02 -1.89
C THR A 174 -5.22 14.07 -2.88
N LYS A 175 -4.93 15.28 -2.38
CA LYS A 175 -4.51 16.41 -3.23
C LYS A 175 -3.34 16.05 -4.16
N ASN A 176 -2.41 15.24 -3.67
CA ASN A 176 -1.15 14.94 -4.36
C ASN A 176 -1.24 13.82 -5.40
N CYS A 177 -2.17 12.87 -5.24
CA CYS A 177 -2.22 11.68 -6.10
C CYS A 177 -3.56 11.51 -6.82
N ARG A 178 -4.66 11.87 -6.17
CA ARG A 178 -6.03 11.64 -6.65
C ARG A 178 -6.91 12.81 -6.23
N ASN A 179 -6.59 13.98 -6.77
CA ASN A 179 -7.29 15.24 -6.48
C ASN A 179 -8.75 15.15 -6.93
N ILE A 180 -9.67 15.54 -6.05
CA ILE A 180 -11.11 15.56 -6.31
C ILE A 180 -11.52 17.04 -6.38
N PRO A 181 -11.66 17.62 -7.58
CA PRO A 181 -12.09 19.02 -7.71
C PRO A 181 -13.57 19.17 -7.31
N ASP A 182 -13.95 20.37 -6.88
CA ASP A 182 -15.32 20.72 -6.47
C ASP A 182 -16.39 20.25 -7.46
N GLN A 183 -16.15 20.44 -8.76
CA GLN A 183 -17.09 20.00 -9.81
C GLN A 183 -17.32 18.48 -9.77
N MET A 184 -16.28 17.69 -9.48
CA MET A 184 -16.42 16.23 -9.41
C MET A 184 -17.32 15.81 -8.24
N TYR A 185 -17.29 16.51 -7.10
CA TYR A 185 -18.23 16.24 -6.01
C TYR A 185 -19.68 16.47 -6.46
N LEU A 186 -19.95 17.55 -7.19
CA LEU A 186 -21.28 17.86 -7.72
C LEU A 186 -21.73 16.82 -8.76
N ASP A 187 -20.85 16.42 -9.68
CA ASP A 187 -21.16 15.41 -10.69
C ASP A 187 -21.50 14.06 -10.04
N LEU A 188 -20.74 13.67 -9.01
CA LEU A 188 -20.99 12.45 -8.24
C LEU A 188 -22.32 12.49 -7.48
N LEU A 189 -22.69 13.64 -6.90
CA LEU A 189 -23.99 13.84 -6.26
C LEU A 189 -25.17 13.62 -7.22
N ASN A 190 -25.01 14.10 -8.46
CA ASN A 190 -26.02 14.00 -9.50
C ASN A 190 -26.10 12.59 -10.10
N GLN A 191 -24.98 11.88 -10.20
CA GLN A 191 -24.91 10.57 -10.85
C GLN A 191 -25.23 9.40 -9.93
N TYR A 192 -24.90 9.50 -8.64
CA TYR A 192 -25.05 8.38 -7.70
C TYR A 192 -25.93 8.75 -6.51
N ASP A 193 -26.86 7.86 -6.17
CA ASP A 193 -27.71 7.97 -4.97
C ASP A 193 -26.99 7.53 -3.68
N GLY A 194 -27.53 7.95 -2.53
CA GLY A 194 -27.08 7.53 -1.20
C GLY A 194 -26.09 8.50 -0.53
N LYS A 195 -25.58 8.09 0.63
CA LYS A 195 -24.54 8.84 1.35
C LYS A 195 -23.16 8.54 0.76
N PHE A 196 -22.25 9.48 0.93
CA PHE A 196 -20.85 9.39 0.55
C PHE A 196 -19.98 9.49 1.80
N MET A 197 -19.02 8.59 1.91
CA MET A 197 -17.89 8.69 2.81
C MET A 197 -16.66 9.06 1.97
N CYS A 198 -16.07 10.23 2.21
CA CYS A 198 -14.91 10.68 1.47
C CYS A 198 -13.66 10.69 2.37
N LEU A 199 -12.75 9.75 2.11
CA LEU A 199 -11.45 9.67 2.75
C LEU A 199 -10.47 10.58 2.00
N THR A 200 -10.22 11.77 2.54
CA THR A 200 -9.40 12.78 1.87
C THR A 200 -8.69 13.72 2.84
N ASN A 201 -7.57 14.30 2.41
CA ASN A 201 -6.89 15.36 3.16
C ASN A 201 -7.70 16.67 3.11
N ARG A 202 -7.52 17.52 4.13
CA ARG A 202 -8.29 18.77 4.31
C ARG A 202 -8.27 19.68 3.08
N GLU A 203 -7.13 19.76 2.40
CA GLU A 203 -6.90 20.59 1.19
C GLU A 203 -7.67 20.10 -0.05
N ASN A 204 -8.17 18.88 -0.01
CA ASN A 204 -8.92 18.23 -1.09
C ASN A 204 -10.40 18.02 -0.70
N ARG A 205 -10.82 18.58 0.45
CA ARG A 205 -12.23 18.73 0.81
C ARG A 205 -12.81 19.92 0.01
N PRO A 206 -14.08 19.86 -0.40
CA PRO A 206 -14.71 20.95 -1.14
C PRO A 206 -14.82 22.23 -0.31
N VAL A 207 -14.89 23.38 -0.97
CA VAL A 207 -15.14 24.66 -0.31
C VAL A 207 -16.54 24.67 0.32
N GLU A 208 -16.69 25.25 1.52
CA GLU A 208 -17.91 25.24 2.36
C GLU A 208 -19.20 25.79 1.70
N ARG A 209 -19.14 26.25 0.45
CA ARG A 209 -20.25 26.92 -0.27
C ARG A 209 -20.97 26.05 -1.30
N LEU A 210 -20.74 24.73 -1.31
CA LEU A 210 -21.44 23.84 -2.23
C LEU A 210 -22.75 23.34 -1.59
N ASP A 211 -23.88 23.86 -2.07
CA ASP A 211 -25.23 23.52 -1.59
C ASP A 211 -25.51 22.02 -1.70
N GLY A 212 -26.10 21.43 -0.65
CA GLY A 212 -26.50 20.01 -0.60
C GLY A 212 -25.35 19.00 -0.38
N LEU A 213 -24.09 19.47 -0.37
CA LEU A 213 -22.92 18.62 -0.20
C LEU A 213 -22.78 18.15 1.26
N SER A 214 -23.07 19.02 2.24
CA SER A 214 -23.01 18.73 3.68
C SER A 214 -23.91 17.59 4.13
N ASP A 215 -25.03 17.38 3.44
CA ASP A 215 -26.07 16.44 3.89
C ASP A 215 -25.79 15.00 3.44
N ARG A 216 -25.00 14.87 2.36
CA ARG A 216 -24.70 13.57 1.73
C ARG A 216 -23.26 13.15 1.90
N PHE A 217 -22.32 14.05 2.18
CA PHE A 217 -20.92 13.70 2.40
C PHE A 217 -20.52 13.71 3.86
N VAL A 218 -19.78 12.68 4.26
CA VAL A 218 -19.06 12.62 5.54
C VAL A 218 -17.57 12.52 5.26
N PHE A 219 -16.78 13.33 5.96
CA PHE A 219 -15.33 13.37 5.89
C PHE A 219 -14.74 12.90 7.22
N PRO A 220 -14.59 11.58 7.44
CA PRO A 220 -14.10 11.07 8.71
C PRO A 220 -12.62 11.38 8.89
N GLU A 221 -12.18 11.42 10.16
CA GLU A 221 -10.77 11.48 10.52
C GLU A 221 -10.14 10.08 10.41
N MET A 222 -8.86 10.03 10.01
CA MET A 222 -8.12 8.78 9.80
C MET A 222 -7.29 8.40 11.04
N PRO A 223 -7.10 7.10 11.33
CA PRO A 223 -7.67 5.94 10.63
C PRO A 223 -9.18 5.77 10.93
N VAL A 224 -9.94 5.23 9.96
CA VAL A 224 -11.36 4.93 10.14
C VAL A 224 -11.51 3.49 10.63
N PRO A 225 -11.99 3.25 11.85
CA PRO A 225 -12.25 1.90 12.35
C PRO A 225 -13.28 1.19 11.49
N ASP A 226 -13.10 -0.11 11.24
CA ASP A 226 -14.05 -0.97 10.52
C ASP A 226 -14.48 -0.37 9.15
N LEU A 227 -13.55 0.25 8.43
CA LEU A 227 -13.82 0.97 7.18
C LEU A 227 -14.67 0.15 6.20
N PHE A 228 -14.34 -1.13 6.01
CA PHE A 228 -15.05 -2.02 5.09
C PHE A 228 -16.47 -2.38 5.52
N GLU A 229 -16.89 -2.05 6.74
CA GLU A 229 -18.28 -2.16 7.18
C GLU A 229 -19.11 -0.92 6.82
N LYS A 230 -18.46 0.20 6.47
CA LYS A 230 -19.12 1.50 6.31
C LYS A 230 -19.53 1.85 4.88
N PHE A 231 -19.22 0.99 3.91
CA PHE A 231 -19.58 1.20 2.51
C PHE A 231 -19.87 -0.12 1.80
N ASP A 232 -20.72 -0.07 0.78
CA ASP A 232 -21.04 -1.18 -0.12
C ASP A 232 -20.54 -0.95 -1.54
N ARG A 233 -20.33 0.32 -1.93
CA ARG A 233 -19.77 0.71 -3.23
C ARG A 233 -18.54 1.58 -3.07
N TYR A 234 -17.45 1.24 -3.75
CA TYR A 234 -16.28 2.11 -3.92
C TYR A 234 -16.29 2.77 -5.29
N ILE A 235 -16.27 4.09 -5.33
CA ILE A 235 -16.16 4.87 -6.57
C ILE A 235 -14.68 5.21 -6.78
N TYR A 236 -14.06 4.51 -7.73
CA TYR A 236 -12.69 4.74 -8.15
C TYR A 236 -12.62 5.96 -9.07
N THR A 237 -12.03 7.06 -8.59
CA THR A 237 -11.91 8.32 -9.34
C THR A 237 -10.59 8.43 -10.10
N PRO A 238 -10.48 9.32 -11.11
CA PRO A 238 -9.29 9.42 -11.92
C PRO A 238 -8.02 9.85 -11.17
N VAL A 239 -6.87 9.35 -11.64
CA VAL A 239 -5.53 9.74 -11.18
C VAL A 239 -4.91 10.66 -12.25
N PRO A 240 -4.52 11.91 -11.93
CA PRO A 240 -4.02 12.85 -12.94
C PRO A 240 -2.81 12.37 -13.73
N ARG A 241 -1.91 11.62 -13.07
CA ARG A 241 -0.72 11.03 -13.72
C ARG A 241 -1.03 9.77 -14.55
N LYS A 242 -2.28 9.29 -14.53
CA LYS A 242 -2.76 8.07 -15.20
C LYS A 242 -1.86 6.85 -14.93
N PHE A 243 -1.51 6.69 -13.67
CA PHE A 243 -0.66 5.59 -13.22
C PHE A 243 -0.94 5.26 -11.75
N ASP A 244 -1.71 4.21 -11.51
CA ASP A 244 -1.86 3.59 -10.20
C ASP A 244 -1.16 2.22 -10.22
N CYS A 245 0.01 2.16 -9.59
CA CYS A 245 0.98 1.08 -9.79
C CYS A 245 0.45 -0.31 -9.39
N SER A 246 -0.44 -0.36 -8.39
CA SER A 246 -0.96 -1.58 -7.78
C SER A 246 -2.15 -1.24 -6.87
N PRO A 247 -3.31 -0.83 -7.41
CA PRO A 247 -4.42 -0.34 -6.61
C PRO A 247 -4.97 -1.46 -5.70
N ARG A 248 -4.69 -1.34 -4.40
CA ARG A 248 -5.08 -2.33 -3.37
C ARG A 248 -6.56 -2.32 -3.06
N MET A 249 -7.16 -1.12 -2.92
CA MET A 249 -8.55 -0.95 -2.47
C MET A 249 -9.55 -1.68 -3.36
N ILE A 250 -9.35 -1.70 -4.69
CA ILE A 250 -10.25 -2.42 -5.62
C ILE A 250 -10.19 -3.94 -5.45
N ALA A 251 -9.01 -4.48 -5.08
CA ALA A 251 -8.83 -5.90 -4.82
C ALA A 251 -9.46 -6.31 -3.49
N GLU A 252 -9.29 -5.48 -2.44
CA GLU A 252 -9.98 -5.68 -1.16
C GLU A 252 -11.51 -5.56 -1.31
N CYS A 253 -11.99 -4.62 -2.13
CA CYS A 253 -13.41 -4.52 -2.48
C CYS A 253 -13.91 -5.79 -3.15
N LYS A 254 -13.19 -6.34 -4.13
CA LYS A 254 -13.54 -7.63 -4.76
C LYS A 254 -13.62 -8.75 -3.73
N PHE A 255 -12.62 -8.87 -2.85
CA PHE A 255 -12.55 -9.91 -1.82
C PHE A 255 -13.74 -9.86 -0.86
N PHE A 256 -14.17 -8.65 -0.49
CA PHE A 256 -15.30 -8.42 0.42
C PHE A 256 -16.64 -8.22 -0.29
N GLU A 257 -16.73 -8.58 -1.57
CA GLU A 257 -17.97 -8.49 -2.37
C GLU A 257 -18.57 -7.07 -2.40
N LYS A 258 -17.71 -6.05 -2.41
CA LYS A 258 -18.09 -4.64 -2.58
C LYS A 258 -18.16 -4.32 -4.07
N GLU A 259 -19.13 -3.49 -4.43
CA GLU A 259 -19.21 -2.95 -5.79
C GLU A 259 -18.07 -1.96 -6.02
N VAL A 260 -17.39 -2.05 -7.16
CA VAL A 260 -16.40 -1.06 -7.59
C VAL A 260 -16.90 -0.41 -8.88
N VAL A 261 -17.04 0.91 -8.86
CA VAL A 261 -17.41 1.71 -10.03
C VAL A 261 -16.22 2.56 -10.45
N TYR A 262 -15.84 2.47 -11.72
CA TYR A 262 -14.75 3.24 -12.31
C TYR A 262 -15.30 4.53 -12.92
N TYR A 263 -15.22 5.63 -12.18
CA TYR A 263 -15.74 6.93 -12.62
C TYR A 263 -14.75 7.61 -13.57
N ASN A 264 -15.19 7.87 -14.81
CA ASN A 264 -14.43 8.58 -15.84
C ASN A 264 -12.98 8.05 -16.03
N ILE A 265 -12.83 6.73 -16.03
CA ILE A 265 -11.57 6.06 -16.38
C ILE A 265 -11.65 5.67 -17.86
N ASP A 266 -11.06 6.50 -18.72
CA ASP A 266 -10.99 6.31 -20.18
C ASP A 266 -9.56 6.05 -20.69
N TYR A 267 -8.59 5.94 -19.77
CA TYR A 267 -7.15 5.81 -20.05
C TYR A 267 -6.59 4.43 -19.65
N TRP A 268 -7.37 3.37 -19.85
CA TRP A 268 -6.98 1.99 -19.50
C TRP A 268 -5.65 1.56 -20.13
N ASP A 269 -5.38 1.98 -21.37
CA ASP A 269 -4.14 1.64 -22.07
C ASP A 269 -2.91 2.42 -21.57
N GLU A 270 -3.12 3.56 -20.91
CA GLU A 270 -2.05 4.37 -20.31
C GLU A 270 -1.71 3.89 -18.89
N ASP A 271 -2.74 3.64 -18.07
CA ASP A 271 -2.59 3.17 -16.68
C ASP A 271 -2.50 1.64 -16.62
N LYS A 272 -1.35 1.11 -17.06
CA LYS A 272 -1.07 -0.33 -17.06
C LYS A 272 -1.24 -0.98 -15.69
N GLY A 273 -0.93 -0.27 -14.62
CA GLY A 273 -1.06 -0.80 -13.26
C GLY A 273 -2.51 -1.04 -12.87
N LEU A 274 -3.39 -0.06 -13.11
CA LEU A 274 -4.82 -0.23 -12.94
C LEU A 274 -5.40 -1.30 -13.88
N TYR A 275 -5.01 -1.27 -15.16
CA TYR A 275 -5.48 -2.24 -16.15
C TYR A 275 -5.17 -3.68 -15.74
N TRP A 276 -3.91 -3.99 -15.44
CA TRP A 276 -3.53 -5.36 -15.10
C TRP A 276 -4.09 -5.80 -13.76
N ARG A 277 -4.21 -4.90 -12.77
CA ARG A 277 -4.88 -5.24 -11.51
C ARG A 277 -6.36 -5.57 -11.74
N LYS A 278 -7.07 -4.80 -12.57
CA LYS A 278 -8.46 -5.11 -12.92
C LYS A 278 -8.55 -6.43 -13.69
N TRP A 279 -7.63 -6.67 -14.62
CA TRP A 279 -7.56 -7.92 -15.36
C TRP A 279 -7.36 -9.12 -14.41
N ASP A 280 -6.42 -9.03 -13.48
CA ASP A 280 -6.17 -10.08 -12.47
C ASP A 280 -7.46 -10.30 -11.64
N ILE A 281 -8.13 -9.24 -11.18
CA ILE A 281 -9.39 -9.34 -10.42
C ILE A 281 -10.51 -10.07 -11.19
N ASP A 282 -10.61 -9.84 -12.50
CA ASP A 282 -11.69 -10.36 -13.33
C ASP A 282 -11.40 -11.77 -13.87
N ASN A 283 -10.12 -12.12 -14.07
CA ASN A 283 -9.72 -13.33 -14.81
C ASN A 283 -8.91 -14.33 -13.97
N ASP A 284 -8.14 -13.86 -12.99
CA ASP A 284 -7.25 -14.70 -12.18
C ASP A 284 -6.98 -14.05 -10.81
N PHE A 285 -8.06 -13.96 -10.00
CA PHE A 285 -8.01 -13.21 -8.75
C PHE A 285 -7.05 -13.85 -7.75
N GLU A 286 -6.88 -15.17 -7.78
CA GLU A 286 -5.94 -15.87 -6.91
C GLU A 286 -4.48 -15.52 -7.22
N SER A 287 -4.14 -15.05 -8.42
CA SER A 287 -2.76 -14.67 -8.76
C SER A 287 -2.22 -13.51 -7.92
N ILE A 288 -3.10 -12.73 -7.27
CA ILE A 288 -2.72 -11.61 -6.40
C ILE A 288 -2.77 -11.97 -4.91
N PHE A 289 -2.92 -13.25 -4.56
CA PHE A 289 -2.96 -13.73 -3.18
C PHE A 289 -1.54 -14.06 -2.71
N LEU A 290 -1.16 -13.50 -1.56
CA LEU A 290 0.08 -13.86 -0.88
C LEU A 290 -0.21 -15.08 0.00
N LYS A 291 0.22 -16.26 -0.45
CA LYS A 291 -0.12 -17.56 0.16
C LYS A 291 1.06 -18.53 0.13
N GLU A 292 0.94 -19.67 0.79
CA GLU A 292 1.99 -20.71 0.76
C GLU A 292 2.38 -21.06 -0.69
N GLY A 293 3.68 -21.25 -0.93
CA GLY A 293 4.25 -21.44 -2.27
C GLY A 293 4.41 -20.15 -3.09
N ASP A 294 4.27 -18.98 -2.47
CA ASP A 294 4.56 -17.70 -3.13
C ASP A 294 6.03 -17.65 -3.61
N PRO A 295 6.29 -17.28 -4.89
CA PRO A 295 7.64 -17.14 -5.43
C PRO A 295 8.54 -16.17 -4.65
N ILE A 296 7.98 -15.24 -3.87
CA ILE A 296 8.78 -14.35 -3.02
C ILE A 296 9.71 -15.12 -2.08
N LEU A 297 9.32 -16.32 -1.64
CA LEU A 297 10.14 -17.16 -0.75
C LEU A 297 11.40 -17.66 -1.44
N GLU A 298 11.26 -18.17 -2.67
CA GLU A 298 12.39 -18.61 -3.50
C GLU A 298 13.29 -17.43 -3.86
N ILE A 299 12.70 -16.34 -4.34
CA ILE A 299 13.43 -15.11 -4.70
C ILE A 299 14.27 -14.61 -3.52
N LEU A 300 13.69 -14.51 -2.33
CA LEU A 300 14.43 -14.04 -1.15
C LEU A 300 15.47 -15.08 -0.69
N GLY A 301 15.12 -16.37 -0.68
CA GLY A 301 16.01 -17.46 -0.27
C GLY A 301 17.28 -17.53 -1.11
N GLU A 302 17.14 -17.48 -2.44
CA GLU A 302 18.27 -17.48 -3.39
C GLU A 302 19.26 -16.34 -3.14
N HIS A 303 18.75 -15.16 -2.78
CA HIS A 303 19.56 -13.94 -2.71
C HIS A 303 20.08 -13.62 -1.31
N ILE A 304 19.38 -14.08 -0.27
CA ILE A 304 19.76 -13.91 1.14
C ILE A 304 20.59 -15.11 1.64
N GLY A 305 20.46 -16.27 1.00
CA GLY A 305 21.19 -17.49 1.36
C GLY A 305 20.56 -18.24 2.53
N LEU A 306 19.23 -18.39 2.50
CA LEU A 306 18.44 -19.09 3.53
C LEU A 306 18.09 -20.52 3.13
#